data_AF-D8QA21-F1
#
_entry.id   AF-D8QA21-F1
#
_cell.length_a   1.000
_cell.length_b   1.000
_cell.length_c   1.000
_cell.angle_alpha   90.00
_cell.angle_beta   90.00
_cell.angle_gamma   90.00
#
_symmetry.space_group_name_H-M   'P 1'
#
loop_
_entity.id
_entity.type
_entity.pdbx_description
1 polymer ?
#
loop_
_entity_poly.entity_id
_entity_poly.type
_entity_poly.pdbx_seq_one_letter_code
_entity_poly.pdbx_strand_id
1 'polypeptide(L)' 'YPNLYRVALDVMPVQASAVPCERVFSSSKETDALRRANLSPKLMEQLQILKYIYRGDRLHFMSDLLCTEQEL' A
#
# COMPACT_ATOMS: atom_id res chain seq x y z
N TYR A 1 -1.30 22.06 -18.72
CA TYR A 1 0.01 21.39 -18.79
C TYR A 1 -0.17 19.88 -18.62
N PRO A 2 -0.54 19.15 -19.69
CA PRO A 2 -0.89 17.73 -19.60
C PRO A 2 0.27 16.86 -19.06
N ASN A 3 1.51 17.20 -19.41
CA ASN A 3 2.69 16.46 -18.94
C ASN A 3 2.99 16.69 -17.46
N LEU A 4 2.84 17.92 -16.98
CA LEU A 4 3.09 18.26 -15.57
C LEU A 4 2.05 17.62 -14.65
N TYR A 5 0.80 17.51 -15.12
CA TYR A 5 -0.27 16.83 -14.40
C TYR A 5 0.02 15.33 -14.23
N ARG A 6 0.47 14.65 -15.29
CA ARG A 6 0.87 13.22 -15.21
C ARG A 6 2.02 13.00 -14.23
N VAL A 7 3.05 13.85 -14.27
CA VAL A 7 4.17 13.78 -13.33
C VAL A 7 3.71 14.01 -11.89
N ALA A 8 2.78 14.94 -11.65
CA ALA A 8 2.23 15.18 -10.33
C ALA A 8 1.44 13.97 -9.80
N LEU A 9 0.68 13.28 -10.66
CA LEU A 9 -0.04 12.06 -10.30
C LEU A 9 0.89 10.92 -9.89
N ASP A 10 2.08 10.82 -10.47
CA ASP A 10 3.06 9.79 -10.11
C ASP A 10 3.86 10.16 -8.85
N VAL A 11 4.24 11.44 -8.72
CA VAL A 11 5.16 11.90 -7.66
C VAL A 11 4.44 12.25 -6.37
N MET A 12 3.27 12.89 -6.41
CA MET A 12 2.55 13.30 -5.19
C MET A 12 2.08 12.15 -4.28
N PRO A 13 1.64 10.98 -4.78
CA PRO A 13 1.24 9.87 -3.91
C PRO A 13 2.43 9.07 -3.37
N VAL A 14 3.68 9.38 -3.79
CA VAL A 14 4.85 8.72 -3.23
C VAL A 14 4.94 9.02 -1.74
N GLN A 15 4.92 7.99 -0.91
CA GLN A 15 5.02 8.20 0.52
C GLN A 15 6.44 8.67 0.85
N ALA A 16 6.57 9.92 1.31
CA ALA A 16 7.87 10.49 1.67
C ALA A 16 8.48 9.90 2.95
N SER A 17 7.76 9.02 3.66
CA SER A 17 8.14 8.49 4.96
C SER A 17 8.06 6.97 4.98
N ALA A 18 8.89 6.34 5.82
CA ALA A 18 8.88 4.90 6.09
C ALA A 18 7.77 4.46 7.08
N VAL A 19 6.97 5.41 7.61
CA VAL A 19 5.83 5.15 8.51
C VAL A 19 4.87 4.04 8.05
N PRO A 20 4.49 3.88 6.76
CA PRO A 20 3.67 2.74 6.33
C PRO A 20 4.38 1.39 6.56
N CYS A 21 5.69 1.31 6.32
CA CYS A 21 6.48 0.11 6.58
C CYS A 21 6.51 -0.21 8.08
N GLU A 22 6.78 0.78 8.93
CA GLU A 22 6.78 0.62 10.39
C GLU A 22 5.39 0.24 10.93
N ARG A 23 4.32 0.77 10.33
CA ARG A 23 2.94 0.40 10.67
C ARG A 23 2.63 -1.05 10.29
N VAL A 24 3.12 -1.54 9.15
CA VAL A 24 3.00 -2.94 8.76
C VAL A 24 3.75 -3.83 9.76
N PHE A 25 5.00 -3.51 10.10
CA PHE A 25 5.80 -4.28 11.06
C PHE A 25 5.24 -4.26 12.48
N SER A 26 4.76 -3.12 12.97
CA SER A 26 4.13 -3.03 14.30
C SER A 26 2.81 -3.80 14.36
N SER A 27 1.97 -3.74 13.32
CA SER A 27 0.71 -4.52 13.26
C SER A 27 0.94 -6.03 13.15
N SER A 28 2.14 -6.41 12.72
CA SER A 28 2.59 -7.79 12.51
C SER A 28 3.18 -8.42 13.78
N LYS A 29 3.62 -7.59 14.72
CA LYS A 29 4.28 -7.99 15.97
C LYS A 29 3.47 -8.97 16.81
N GLU A 30 2.15 -8.80 16.85
CA GLU A 30 1.24 -9.69 17.60
C GLU A 30 1.19 -11.11 17.00
N THR A 31 1.13 -11.19 15.67
CA THR A 31 0.97 -12.46 14.95
C THR A 31 2.31 -13.21 14.83
N ASP A 32 3.41 -12.48 14.69
CA ASP A 32 4.74 -13.04 14.45
C ASP A 32 5.47 -13.39 15.77
N ALA A 33 5.46 -12.49 16.76
CA ALA A 33 6.25 -12.65 17.98
C ALA A 33 5.43 -13.16 19.18
N LEU A 34 4.21 -12.65 19.40
CA LEU A 34 3.46 -12.92 20.65
C LEU A 34 2.72 -14.26 20.62
N ARG A 35 2.24 -14.71 19.46
CA ARG A 35 1.51 -15.98 19.32
C ARG A 35 2.34 -17.20 18.91
N ARG A 36 3.68 -17.08 18.80
CA ARG A 36 4.58 -18.16 18.31
C ARG A 36 4.02 -18.90 17.09
N ALA A 37 3.56 -18.16 16.08
CA ALA A 37 2.92 -18.78 14.94
C ALA A 37 3.92 -19.54 14.02
N ASN A 38 5.24 -19.50 14.31
CA ASN A 38 6.30 -20.08 13.48
C ASN A 38 6.11 -19.75 11.99
N LEU A 39 5.62 -18.54 11.71
CA LEU A 39 5.45 -18.11 10.34
C LEU A 39 6.83 -17.87 9.75
N SER A 40 7.09 -18.48 8.60
CA SER A 40 8.28 -18.12 7.85
C SER A 40 8.17 -16.65 7.43
N PRO A 41 9.30 -15.91 7.35
CA PRO A 41 9.29 -14.52 6.89
C PRO A 41 8.56 -14.35 5.54
N LYS A 42 8.65 -15.38 4.67
CA LYS A 42 7.99 -15.37 3.37
C LYS A 42 6.47 -15.47 3.46
N LEU A 43 5.96 -16.34 4.34
CA LEU A 43 4.52 -16.47 4.55
C LEU A 43 3.95 -15.20 5.20
N MET A 44 4.72 -14.58 6.10
CA MET A 44 4.32 -13.34 6.74
C MET A 44 4.22 -12.17 5.74
N GLU A 45 5.19 -12.05 4.83
CA GLU A 45 5.17 -11.09 3.73
C GLU A 45 3.91 -11.27 2.86
N GLN A 46 3.62 -12.51 2.43
CA GLN A 46 2.45 -12.82 1.62
C GLN A 46 1.13 -12.47 2.33
N LEU A 47 1.03 -12.75 3.63
CA LEU A 47 -0.15 -12.40 4.41
C LEU A 47 -0.32 -10.89 4.60
N GLN A 48 0.77 -10.14 4.77
CA GLN A 48 0.68 -8.67 4.84
C GLN A 48 0.28 -8.06 3.50
N ILE A 49 0.78 -8.59 2.37
CA ILE A 49 0.35 -8.18 1.02
C ILE A 49 -1.14 -8.48 0.85
N LEU A 50 -1.60 -9.69 1.20
CA LEU A 50 -3.00 -10.08 1.11
C LEU A 50 -3.90 -9.20 1.98
N LYS A 51 -3.50 -8.94 3.22
CA LYS A 51 -4.18 -8.01 4.14
C LYS A 51 -4.23 -6.61 3.57
N TYR A 52 -3.17 -6.13 2.92
CA TYR A 52 -3.15 -4.81 2.30
C TYR A 52 -4.09 -4.75 1.08
N ILE A 53 -4.11 -5.76 0.21
CA ILE A 53 -5.03 -5.83 -0.94
C ILE A 53 -6.49 -5.76 -0.46
N TYR A 54 -6.89 -6.58 0.51
CA TYR A 54 -8.24 -6.55 1.07
C TYR A 54 -8.60 -5.24 1.81
N ARG A 55 -7.60 -4.47 2.27
CA ARG A 55 -7.82 -3.12 2.81
C ARG A 55 -7.82 -2.05 1.72
N GLY A 56 -7.05 -2.24 0.66
CA GLY A 56 -6.92 -1.38 -0.51
C GLY A 56 -8.19 -1.37 -1.37
N ASP A 57 -8.91 -2.49 -1.45
CA ASP A 57 -10.27 -2.55 -2.02
C ASP A 57 -11.26 -1.59 -1.31
N ARG A 58 -10.93 -1.09 -0.10
CA ARG A 58 -11.70 -0.06 0.61
C ARG A 58 -11.10 1.36 0.52
N LEU A 59 -9.92 1.51 -0.08
CA LEU A 59 -9.13 2.74 -0.20
C LEU A 59 -8.92 3.08 -1.68
N HIS A 60 -9.99 2.97 -2.46
CA HIS A 60 -10.05 3.33 -3.87
C HIS A 60 -10.04 4.87 -4.02
N PHE A 61 -8.96 5.52 -3.59
CA PHE A 61 -8.79 6.98 -3.60
C PHE A 61 -8.18 7.50 -4.91
N MET A 62 -7.46 6.64 -5.64
CA MET A 62 -6.73 7.02 -6.86
C MET A 62 -7.55 6.81 -8.14
N SER A 63 -8.70 6.18 -8.05
CA SER A 63 -9.46 5.80 -9.24
C SER A 63 -10.30 6.93 -9.80
N ASP A 64 -10.64 7.89 -8.95
CA ASP A 64 -11.18 9.18 -9.37
C ASP A 64 -10.08 10.10 -9.96
N LEU A 65 -8.80 9.74 -9.80
CA LEU A 65 -7.65 10.47 -10.37
C LEU A 65 -7.07 9.79 -11.62
N LEU A 66 -7.55 8.59 -11.99
CA LEU A 66 -7.25 8.01 -13.29
C LEU A 66 -8.02 8.82 -14.34
N CYS A 67 -7.37 9.86 -14.86
CA CYS A 67 -7.79 10.51 -16.08
C CYS A 67 -7.77 9.44 -17.19
N THR A 68 -8.94 8.88 -17.46
CA THR A 68 -9.14 7.91 -18.54
C THR A 68 -8.69 8.56 -19.84
N GLU A 69 -8.08 7.81 -20.74
CA GLU A 69 -7.68 8.31 -22.08
C GLU A 69 -8.85 8.90 -22.90
N GLN A 70 -10.09 8.79 -22.41
CA GLN A 70 -11.31 9.41 -22.94
C GLN A 70 -11.51 10.88 -22.54
N GLU A 71 -10.82 11.38 -21.52
CA GLU A 71 -10.89 12.78 -21.02
C GLU A 71 -9.73 13.65 -21.58
N LEU A 72 -8.93 13.10 -22.50
CA LEU A 72 -7.81 13.77 -23.17
C LEU A 72 -8.15 14.12 -24.63
#